data_AF-S5UCQ6-F1
#
_entry.id   AF-S5UCQ6-F1
#
_cell.length_a   1.000
_cell.length_b   1.000
_cell.length_c   1.000
_cell.angle_alpha   90.00
_cell.angle_beta   90.00
_cell.angle_gamma   90.00
#
_symmetry.space_group_name_H-M   'P 1'
#
loop_
_entity.id
_entity.type
_entity.pdbx_description
1 polymer ?
#
loop_
_entity_poly.entity_id
_entity_poly.type
_entity_poly.pdbx_seq_one_letter_code
_entity_poly.pdbx_strand_id
1 'polypeptide(L)'
;MLLATMVVIAASVAVPTSATAALDVSGTWWSVDREGVEQTMTIERTSNVDQYRVHATSAKSSVCGGMEANASGLGYMPRESSEMTVEYRVNCMMESVAVCSFAAKTAYNFDPERSSLRDQFDVTWRRISEPVNG
;
A
#
# COMPACT_ATOMS: atom_id res chain seq x y z
N MET A 1 -69.15 16.66 -23.15
CA MET A 1 -68.28 15.85 -22.27
C MET A 1 -66.86 15.98 -22.82
N LEU A 2 -65.99 16.76 -22.15
CA LEU A 2 -64.56 16.78 -22.46
C LEU A 2 -63.86 15.79 -21.53
N LEU A 3 -63.18 14.79 -22.09
CA LEU A 3 -62.25 13.93 -21.34
C LEU A 3 -60.95 14.71 -21.10
N ALA A 4 -60.57 14.86 -19.83
CA ALA A 4 -59.26 15.35 -19.43
C ALA A 4 -58.31 14.16 -19.25
N THR A 5 -57.29 14.05 -20.10
CA THR A 5 -56.25 13.02 -19.99
C THR A 5 -55.16 13.53 -19.05
N MET A 6 -55.08 12.93 -17.86
CA MET A 6 -54.05 13.24 -16.86
C MET A 6 -52.80 12.42 -17.17
N VAL A 7 -51.70 13.08 -17.53
CA VAL A 7 -50.38 12.44 -17.69
C VAL A 7 -49.69 12.45 -16.34
N VAL A 8 -49.44 11.26 -15.77
CA VAL A 8 -48.62 11.09 -14.56
C VAL A 8 -47.18 10.86 -15.03
N ILE A 9 -46.30 11.83 -14.81
CA ILE A 9 -44.87 11.69 -15.04
C ILE A 9 -44.27 11.04 -13.79
N ALA A 10 -44.00 9.74 -13.85
CA ALA A 10 -43.21 9.05 -12.83
C ALA A 10 -41.74 9.47 -13.00
N ALA A 11 -41.28 10.40 -12.15
CA ALA A 11 -39.88 10.76 -12.08
C ALA A 11 -39.11 9.68 -11.29
N SER A 12 -38.44 8.79 -12.01
CA SER A 12 -37.48 7.85 -11.44
C SER A 12 -36.29 8.64 -10.88
N VAL A 13 -36.21 8.81 -9.57
CA VAL A 13 -34.98 9.30 -8.91
C VAL A 13 -33.90 8.24 -9.06
N ALA A 14 -32.99 8.45 -10.00
CA ALA A 14 -31.75 7.69 -10.09
C ALA A 14 -30.92 7.99 -8.83
N VAL A 15 -30.83 7.02 -7.92
CA VAL A 15 -29.92 7.09 -6.78
C VAL A 15 -28.50 7.10 -7.36
N PRO A 16 -27.64 8.10 -7.05
CA PRO A 16 -26.26 8.06 -7.49
C PRO A 16 -25.60 6.83 -6.86
N THR A 17 -25.14 5.90 -7.71
CA THR A 17 -24.21 4.85 -7.29
C THR A 17 -22.99 5.53 -6.71
N SER A 18 -22.81 5.46 -5.40
CA SER A 18 -21.60 5.89 -4.73
C SER A 18 -20.44 5.13 -5.35
N ALA A 19 -19.61 5.81 -6.14
CA ALA A 19 -18.35 5.24 -6.59
C ALA A 19 -17.51 5.01 -5.34
N THR A 20 -17.23 3.75 -5.00
CA THR A 20 -16.24 3.42 -3.98
C THR A 20 -14.93 4.02 -4.45
N ALA A 21 -14.37 4.98 -3.73
CA ALA A 21 -13.05 5.51 -4.05
C ALA A 21 -12.06 4.34 -3.98
N ALA A 22 -11.25 4.16 -5.02
CA ALA A 22 -10.24 3.11 -5.04
C ALA A 22 -9.27 3.33 -3.87
N LEU A 23 -8.95 2.25 -3.15
CA LEU A 23 -7.96 2.31 -2.09
C LEU A 23 -6.59 2.70 -2.68
N ASP A 24 -5.91 3.66 -2.05
CA ASP A 24 -4.58 4.10 -2.47
C ASP A 24 -3.56 3.96 -1.34
N VAL A 25 -2.65 3.02 -1.52
CA VAL A 25 -1.53 2.74 -0.62
C VAL A 25 -0.27 3.54 -0.97
N SER A 26 -0.27 4.30 -2.06
CA SER A 26 0.90 5.08 -2.51
C SER A 26 1.35 6.09 -1.47
N GLY A 27 2.65 6.19 -1.21
CA GLY A 27 3.29 7.14 -0.30
C GLY A 27 4.42 6.51 0.50
N THR A 28 4.92 7.24 1.49
CA THR A 28 6.01 6.80 2.36
C THR A 28 5.47 6.32 3.71
N TRP A 29 6.07 5.26 4.23
CA TRP A 29 5.63 4.49 5.38
C TRP A 29 6.81 4.27 6.31
N TRP A 30 6.56 4.30 7.61
CA TRP A 30 7.55 4.04 8.64
C TRP A 30 7.01 2.98 9.62
N SER A 31 7.91 2.15 10.14
CA SER A 31 7.57 1.18 11.17
C SER A 31 8.75 0.91 12.11
N VAL A 32 8.45 0.21 13.20
CA VAL A 32 9.43 -0.41 14.09
C VAL A 32 9.08 -1.89 14.17
N ASP A 33 10.04 -2.77 13.88
CA ASP A 33 9.80 -4.19 14.01
C ASP A 33 9.82 -4.68 15.46
N ARG A 34 9.61 -5.99 15.64
CA ARG A 34 9.59 -6.64 16.96
C ARG A 34 10.93 -6.57 17.69
N GLU A 35 12.02 -6.29 17.00
CA GLU A 35 13.36 -6.16 17.56
C GLU A 35 13.69 -4.70 17.90
N GLY A 36 12.75 -3.77 17.66
CA GLY A 36 12.92 -2.35 17.94
C GLY A 36 13.66 -1.60 16.83
N VAL A 37 13.80 -2.18 15.64
CA VAL A 37 14.51 -1.53 14.53
C VAL A 37 13.55 -0.74 13.66
N GLU A 38 13.91 0.52 13.42
CA GLU A 38 13.19 1.40 12.51
C GLU A 38 13.38 1.01 11.05
N GLN A 39 12.30 1.12 10.27
CA GLN A 39 12.25 0.78 8.87
C GLN A 39 11.44 1.82 8.10
N THR A 40 11.80 2.07 6.85
CA THR A 40 11.06 2.96 5.95
C THR A 40 10.68 2.19 4.69
N MET A 41 9.51 2.50 4.12
CA MET A 41 9.04 1.91 2.88
C MET A 41 8.33 2.97 2.02
N THR A 42 8.67 3.05 0.74
CA THR A 42 7.99 3.90 -0.24
C THR A 42 7.22 2.99 -1.20
N ILE A 43 5.95 3.33 -1.42
CA ILE A 43 5.04 2.64 -2.34
C ILE A 43 4.60 3.64 -3.41
N GLU A 44 4.80 3.31 -4.68
CA GLU A 44 4.46 4.17 -5.81
C GLU A 44 3.54 3.41 -6.77
N ARG A 45 2.37 3.95 -7.08
CA ARG A 45 1.51 3.35 -8.11
C ARG A 45 2.19 3.38 -9.48
N THR A 46 2.10 2.27 -10.20
CA THR A 46 2.60 2.19 -11.58
C THR A 46 1.54 2.68 -12.58
N SER A 47 1.86 2.61 -13.88
CA SER A 47 0.87 2.83 -14.95
C SER A 47 -0.22 1.75 -14.98
N ASN A 48 0.03 0.56 -14.42
CA ASN A 48 -0.99 -0.44 -14.18
C ASN A 48 -1.65 -0.18 -12.83
N VAL A 49 -2.96 0.04 -12.85
CA VAL A 49 -3.75 0.55 -11.73
C VAL A 49 -3.71 -0.34 -10.49
N ASP A 50 -3.46 -1.63 -10.63
CA ASP A 50 -3.41 -2.57 -9.50
C ASP A 50 -1.97 -2.90 -9.08
N GLN A 51 -0.95 -2.29 -9.71
CA GLN A 51 0.45 -2.59 -9.47
C GLN A 51 1.19 -1.38 -8.90
N TYR A 52 2.12 -1.66 -7.98
CA TYR A 52 2.92 -0.68 -7.27
C TYR A 52 4.41 -1.06 -7.33
N ARG A 53 5.29 -0.06 -7.41
CA ARG A 53 6.71 -0.24 -7.06
C ARG A 53 6.83 -0.06 -5.56
N VAL A 54 7.62 -0.91 -4.93
CA VAL A 54 7.86 -0.84 -3.49
C VAL A 54 9.35 -0.86 -3.23
N HIS A 55 9.83 0.07 -2.41
CA HIS A 55 11.18 0.09 -1.90
C HIS A 55 11.14 0.17 -0.38
N ALA A 56 11.90 -0.65 0.32
CA ALA A 56 12.00 -0.61 1.77
C ALA A 56 13.46 -0.65 2.21
N THR A 57 13.76 0.02 3.33
CA THR A 57 15.09 0.11 3.92
C THR A 57 15.00 -0.13 5.42
N SER A 58 16.03 -0.76 5.97
CA SER A 58 16.20 -0.98 7.41
C SER A 58 17.68 -0.95 7.75
N ALA A 59 18.05 -0.18 8.78
CA ALA A 59 19.43 -0.08 9.24
C ALA A 59 19.97 -1.38 9.84
N LYS A 60 19.07 -2.28 10.27
CA LYS A 60 19.43 -3.57 10.86
C LYS A 60 18.31 -4.58 10.64
N SER A 61 18.62 -5.72 10.01
CA SER A 61 17.63 -6.74 9.72
C SER A 61 18.09 -8.12 10.18
N SER A 62 17.26 -8.84 10.93
CA SER A 62 17.57 -10.20 11.39
C SER A 62 17.66 -11.21 10.25
N VAL A 63 16.90 -11.04 9.17
CA VAL A 63 17.05 -11.87 7.95
C VAL A 63 18.38 -11.64 7.24
N CYS A 64 19.02 -10.51 7.50
CA CYS A 64 20.37 -10.18 7.05
C CYS A 64 21.43 -10.33 8.17
N GLY A 65 21.13 -11.09 9.24
CA GLY A 65 22.10 -11.33 10.33
C GLY A 65 22.51 -10.07 11.09
N GLY A 66 21.67 -9.03 11.11
CA GLY A 66 21.95 -7.74 11.75
C GLY A 66 22.65 -6.71 10.85
N MET A 67 22.82 -7.01 9.56
CA MET A 67 23.26 -6.02 8.56
C MET A 67 22.10 -5.10 8.14
N GLU A 68 22.44 -3.96 7.53
CA GLU A 68 21.48 -3.12 6.81
C GLU A 68 20.82 -3.94 5.69
N ALA A 69 19.54 -3.69 5.44
CA ALA A 69 18.78 -4.35 4.38
C ALA A 69 18.06 -3.34 3.50
N ASN A 70 18.20 -3.51 2.18
CA ASN A 70 17.47 -2.77 1.16
C ASN A 70 16.65 -3.74 0.32
N ALA A 71 15.34 -3.53 0.25
CA ALA A 71 14.41 -4.35 -0.50
C ALA A 71 13.73 -3.53 -1.61
N SER A 72 13.60 -4.09 -2.80
CA SER A 72 12.82 -3.48 -3.88
C SER A 72 12.00 -4.52 -4.63
N GLY A 73 10.81 -4.14 -5.07
CA GLY A 73 9.84 -5.12 -5.56
C GLY A 73 8.65 -4.53 -6.27
N LEU A 74 7.76 -5.43 -6.71
CA LEU A 74 6.46 -5.09 -7.26
C LEU A 74 5.36 -5.60 -6.32
N GLY A 75 4.46 -4.69 -5.97
CA GLY A 75 3.24 -4.95 -5.24
C GLY A 75 2.04 -5.08 -6.18
N TYR A 76 1.09 -5.93 -5.82
CA TYR A 76 -0.21 -6.05 -6.48
C TYR A 76 -1.33 -5.93 -5.44
N MET A 77 -2.26 -5.00 -5.66
CA MET A 77 -3.45 -4.78 -4.83
C MET A 77 -4.65 -4.54 -5.76
N PRO A 78 -5.57 -5.51 -5.88
CA PRO A 78 -6.82 -5.30 -6.61
C PRO A 78 -7.60 -4.10 -6.05
N ARG A 79 -8.30 -3.35 -6.92
CA ARG A 79 -9.05 -2.13 -6.53
C ARG A 79 -10.01 -2.28 -5.34
N GLU A 80 -10.65 -3.44 -5.23
CA GLU A 80 -11.66 -3.73 -4.20
C GLU A 80 -11.06 -4.51 -3.01
N SER A 81 -9.74 -4.67 -2.97
CA SER A 81 -9.01 -5.38 -1.93
C SER A 81 -8.23 -4.42 -1.06
N SER A 82 -8.26 -4.65 0.25
CA SER A 82 -7.32 -4.03 1.20
C SER A 82 -6.00 -4.80 1.30
N GLU A 83 -5.90 -5.99 0.71
CA GLU A 83 -4.68 -6.80 0.73
C GLU A 83 -3.80 -6.50 -0.49
N MET A 84 -2.56 -6.11 -0.23
CA MET A 84 -1.48 -5.99 -1.21
C MET A 84 -0.46 -7.11 -0.99
N THR A 85 -0.08 -7.80 -2.05
CA THR A 85 1.04 -8.75 -2.03
C THR A 85 2.25 -8.16 -2.74
N VAL A 86 3.42 -8.18 -2.11
CA VAL A 86 4.67 -7.66 -2.67
C VAL A 86 5.71 -8.76 -2.80
N GLU A 87 6.34 -8.82 -3.97
CA GLU A 87 7.50 -9.67 -4.23
C GLU A 87 8.76 -8.80 -4.26
N TYR A 88 9.63 -8.99 -3.26
CA TYR A 88 10.87 -8.24 -3.07
C TYR A 88 12.09 -9.02 -3.55
N ARG A 89 13.06 -8.30 -4.11
CA ARG A 89 14.48 -8.62 -4.01
C ARG A 89 15.02 -7.93 -2.76
N VAL A 90 15.44 -8.70 -1.77
CA VAL A 90 16.11 -8.21 -0.57
C VAL A 90 17.62 -8.28 -0.78
N ASN A 91 18.34 -7.21 -0.44
CA ASN A 91 19.80 -7.13 -0.46
C ASN A 91 20.28 -6.82 0.96
N CYS A 92 21.17 -7.66 1.48
CA CYS A 92 21.86 -7.41 2.73
C CYS A 92 23.15 -6.66 2.44
N MET A 93 23.36 -5.54 3.15
CA MET A 93 24.39 -4.55 2.84
C MET A 93 25.50 -4.58 3.89
N MET A 94 26.74 -4.61 3.44
CA MET A 94 27.93 -4.38 4.27
C MET A 94 28.69 -3.20 3.67
N GLU A 95 28.87 -2.12 4.43
CA GLU A 95 29.54 -0.89 3.97
C GLU A 95 28.98 -0.38 2.62
N SER A 96 27.65 -0.37 2.48
CA SER A 96 26.93 0.03 1.26
C SER A 96 27.09 -0.90 0.05
N VAL A 97 27.67 -2.09 0.22
CA VAL A 97 27.77 -3.12 -0.82
C VAL A 97 26.84 -4.30 -0.51
N ALA A 98 26.06 -4.74 -1.49
CA ALA A 98 25.23 -5.93 -1.35
C ALA A 98 26.11 -7.20 -1.28
N VAL A 99 26.10 -7.89 -0.15
CA VAL A 99 26.90 -9.11 0.08
C VAL A 99 26.09 -10.39 -0.13
N CYS A 100 24.77 -10.33 0.01
CA CYS A 100 23.87 -11.40 -0.39
C CYS A 100 22.50 -10.85 -0.76
N SER A 101 21.78 -11.59 -1.60
CA SER A 101 20.44 -11.22 -2.05
C SER A 101 19.54 -12.43 -2.16
N PHE A 102 18.26 -12.25 -1.85
CA PHE A 102 17.25 -13.30 -1.97
C PHE A 102 15.90 -12.73 -2.40
N ALA A 103 14.98 -13.61 -2.79
CA ALA A 103 13.59 -13.23 -3.06
C ALA A 103 12.76 -13.44 -1.79
N ALA A 104 11.86 -12.49 -1.51
CA ALA A 104 10.90 -12.59 -0.41
C ALA A 104 9.52 -12.17 -0.90
N LYS A 105 8.48 -12.73 -0.28
CA LYS A 105 7.09 -12.37 -0.55
C LYS A 105 6.40 -12.00 0.74
N THR A 106 5.74 -10.83 0.74
CA THR A 106 5.08 -10.27 1.92
C THR A 106 3.70 -9.78 1.56
N ALA A 107 2.69 -10.18 2.33
CA ALA A 107 1.36 -9.61 2.28
C ALA A 107 1.21 -8.44 3.26
N TYR A 108 0.48 -7.40 2.85
CA TYR A 108 0.14 -6.22 3.62
C TYR A 108 -1.37 -6.01 3.59
N ASN A 109 -1.97 -5.78 4.74
CA ASN A 109 -3.38 -5.38 4.89
C ASN A 109 -3.45 -3.88 5.14
N PHE A 110 -4.07 -3.14 4.22
CA PHE A 110 -4.27 -1.70 4.32
C PHE A 110 -5.56 -1.38 5.08
N ASP A 111 -5.41 -0.57 6.13
CA ASP A 111 -6.52 0.06 6.84
C ASP A 111 -6.59 1.54 6.40
N PRO A 112 -7.57 1.91 5.55
CA PRO A 112 -7.72 3.28 5.07
C PRO A 112 -8.17 4.25 6.17
N GLU A 113 -8.91 3.79 7.18
CA GLU A 113 -9.40 4.64 8.27
C GLU A 113 -8.25 5.10 9.16
N ARG A 114 -7.23 4.25 9.32
CA ARG A 114 -6.06 4.51 10.15
C ARG A 114 -4.82 4.93 9.38
N SER A 115 -4.88 4.92 8.04
CA SER A 115 -3.72 5.10 7.17
C SER A 115 -2.54 4.22 7.60
N SER A 116 -2.81 2.93 7.80
CA SER A 116 -1.83 1.95 8.26
C SER A 116 -1.77 0.73 7.35
N LEU A 117 -0.58 0.14 7.18
CA LEU A 117 -0.40 -1.18 6.59
C LEU A 117 0.03 -2.16 7.68
N ARG A 118 -0.59 -3.33 7.74
CA ARG A 118 -0.16 -4.42 8.63
C ARG A 118 0.39 -5.56 7.80
N ASP A 119 1.66 -5.90 7.97
CA ASP A 119 2.25 -7.03 7.26
C ASP A 119 1.93 -8.38 7.94
N GLN A 120 2.25 -9.48 7.23
CA GLN A 120 2.03 -10.85 7.68
C GLN A 120 2.79 -11.24 8.95
N PHE A 121 3.75 -10.42 9.40
CA PHE A 121 4.52 -10.59 10.62
C PHE A 121 4.01 -9.72 11.77
N ASP A 122 2.79 -9.17 11.67
CA ASP A 122 2.23 -8.22 12.65
C ASP A 122 2.98 -6.88 12.72
N VAL A 123 3.73 -6.60 11.65
CA VAL A 123 4.36 -5.35 11.28
C VAL A 123 3.42 -4.17 11.12
N THR A 124 3.22 -3.22 12.06
CA THR A 124 2.34 -2.06 11.78
C THR A 124 3.11 -0.89 11.20
N TRP A 125 2.89 -0.59 9.93
CA TRP A 125 3.45 0.54 9.21
C TRP A 125 2.48 1.72 9.25
N ARG A 126 3.01 2.90 9.55
CA ARG A 126 2.26 4.16 9.56
C ARG A 126 2.71 5.02 8.41
N ARG A 127 1.74 5.62 7.72
CA ARG A 127 2.03 6.59 6.67
C ARG A 127 2.71 7.81 7.29
N ILE A 128 3.87 8.19 6.75
CA ILE A 128 4.50 9.46 7.06
C ILE A 128 4.14 10.43 5.94
N SER A 129 3.58 11.58 6.29
CA SER A 129 3.41 12.67 5.35
C SER A 129 4.79 13.10 4.86
N GLU A 130 5.00 13.14 3.54
CA GLU A 130 6.18 13.81 2.99
C GLU A 130 6.22 15.25 3.51
N PRO A 131 7.40 15.85 3.71
CA PRO A 131 7.48 17.28 3.93
C PRO A 131 6.78 17.98 2.75
N VAL A 132 5.76 18.79 3.06
CA VAL A 132 5.18 19.71 2.09
C VAL A 132 6.30 20.66 1.70
N ASN A 133 6.91 20.43 0.54
CA ASN A 133 7.76 21.44 -0.09
C ASN A 133 6.84 22.59 -0.49
N GLY A 134 6.70 23.57 0.41
CA GLY A 134 6.09 24.88 0.16
C GLY A 134 7.08 25.84 -0.48
#